data_AF-A0A841RTZ0-F1
#
_entry.id   AF-A0A841RTZ0-F1
#
_cell.length_a   1.000
_cell.length_b   1.000
_cell.length_c   1.000
_cell.angle_alpha   90.00
_cell.angle_beta   90.00
_cell.angle_gamma   90.00
#
_symmetry.space_group_name_H-M   'P 1'
#
loop_
_entity.id
_entity.type
_entity.pdbx_description
1 polymer ?
#
loop_
_entity_poly.entity_id
_entity_poly.type
_entity_poly.pdbx_seq_one_letter_code
_entity_poly.pdbx_strand_id
1 'polypeptide(L)'
;MKKKIDQHNGVNQVALVNSNDNEITIINSPIEHMTWLIRKGKIEEASELFAKIYKEAEKMHPLYPSYIYKPVELGSKIVFKHHPSNKKIADQLPLKYKGKFSIKDRDILQGETIREFLTRKYYSQERVSIDMKYIETWIGEHLIDDPFSFEKHAINEGEWFILPGKLPPPIKAKLVLIEDEKDRVIIDYLELRVTEVSNKENKIIISNIHQESSPIELSLTISNIFTDKQFVESTSKFDIKIRENFEWKVIAEKTFLEFMKFVKNSSKIRFVEIESQKVFFTAEGINLNNPQDSKYTDGRIEVLAELSQIENALGVQFHLPEFMEEEDFKNIEILKAIIDGKEIITEIDNFNAVFDNREALQKIVNDIKDRPIMVTGQEELVIELFGVKFESIRVSHTFENLVVKNPERIRKKLEYLDDGETAKVEFIPGTKNTVKTRYRMPNR
;
A
#
# COMPACT_ATOMS: atom_id res chain seq x y z
N MET A 1 -82.18 23.66 -27.54
CA MET A 1 -81.32 24.41 -28.49
C MET A 1 -79.94 23.74 -28.48
N LYS A 2 -79.56 22.96 -29.50
CA LYS A 2 -78.23 22.31 -29.55
C LYS A 2 -77.21 23.31 -30.10
N LYS A 3 -76.27 23.79 -29.27
CA LYS A 3 -75.16 24.62 -29.73
C LYS A 3 -74.17 23.73 -30.49
N LYS A 4 -74.00 23.98 -31.79
CA LYS A 4 -72.98 23.33 -32.62
C LYS A 4 -71.64 24.01 -32.34
N ILE A 5 -70.61 23.23 -32.02
CA ILE A 5 -69.23 23.70 -31.85
C ILE A 5 -68.45 23.17 -33.04
N ASP A 6 -67.94 24.05 -33.91
CA ASP A 6 -67.07 23.68 -35.02
C ASP A 6 -65.62 24.06 -34.66
N GLN A 7 -64.71 23.08 -34.66
CA GLN A 7 -63.27 23.27 -34.43
C GLN A 7 -62.49 22.79 -35.67
N HIS A 8 -61.57 23.61 -36.16
CA HIS A 8 -60.69 23.27 -37.29
C HIS A 8 -59.23 23.46 -36.90
N ASN A 9 -58.39 22.48 -37.26
CA ASN A 9 -56.93 22.46 -37.09
C ASN A 9 -56.41 22.57 -35.64
N GLY A 10 -56.80 21.62 -34.77
CA GLY A 10 -56.15 21.42 -33.46
C GLY A 10 -55.48 20.04 -33.38
N VAL A 11 -54.31 19.95 -32.73
CA VAL A 11 -53.63 18.66 -32.48
C VAL A 11 -54.41 17.79 -31.48
N ASN A 12 -55.08 18.41 -30.50
CA ASN A 12 -56.09 17.79 -29.64
C ASN A 12 -57.34 18.69 -29.64
N GLN A 13 -58.52 18.12 -29.91
CA GLN A 13 -59.80 18.83 -29.92
C GLN A 13 -60.72 18.22 -28.85
N VAL A 14 -61.15 19.04 -27.89
CA VAL A 14 -62.06 18.64 -26.82
C VAL A 14 -63.31 19.51 -26.88
N ALA A 15 -64.49 18.88 -26.84
CA ALA A 15 -65.78 19.55 -26.78
C ALA A 15 -66.57 19.06 -25.56
N LEU A 16 -67.14 19.99 -24.80
CA LEU A 16 -67.97 19.69 -23.63
C LEU A 16 -69.39 20.18 -23.86
N VAL A 17 -70.34 19.29 -23.58
CA VAL A 17 -71.77 19.60 -23.68
C VAL A 17 -72.44 19.10 -22.40
N ASN A 18 -73.14 20.00 -21.70
CA ASN A 18 -73.89 19.74 -20.46
C ASN A 18 -73.05 19.22 -19.27
N SER A 19 -71.83 19.74 -19.04
CA SER A 19 -71.07 19.41 -17.83
C SER A 19 -71.49 20.31 -16.65
N ASN A 20 -72.14 19.74 -15.64
CA ASN A 20 -72.31 20.38 -14.35
C ASN A 20 -71.05 20.08 -13.51
N ASP A 21 -70.23 21.12 -13.24
CA ASP A 21 -69.10 21.11 -12.31
C ASP A 21 -67.97 20.06 -12.54
N ASN A 22 -67.64 19.75 -13.81
CA ASN A 22 -66.47 18.92 -14.12
C ASN A 22 -65.23 19.79 -14.41
N GLU A 23 -64.11 19.51 -13.73
CA GLU A 23 -62.80 20.10 -14.02
C GLU A 23 -62.03 19.24 -15.05
N ILE A 24 -61.58 19.84 -16.15
CA ILE A 24 -60.84 19.13 -17.20
C ILE A 24 -59.43 19.70 -17.30
N THR A 25 -58.44 18.82 -17.13
CA THR A 25 -57.03 19.13 -17.39
C THR A 25 -56.64 18.56 -18.75
N ILE A 26 -56.28 19.44 -19.69
CA ILE A 26 -55.70 19.04 -20.98
C ILE A 26 -54.18 19.00 -20.80
N ILE A 27 -53.57 17.88 -21.14
CA ILE A 27 -52.13 17.64 -21.02
C ILE A 27 -51.58 17.44 -22.44
N ASN A 28 -50.72 18.34 -22.91
CA ASN A 28 -50.32 18.41 -24.32
C ASN A 28 -48.89 17.97 -24.60
N SER A 29 -48.09 17.68 -23.57
CA SER A 29 -46.77 17.11 -23.75
C SER A 29 -46.49 15.97 -22.76
N PRO A 30 -45.61 15.03 -23.12
CA PRO A 30 -45.19 13.96 -22.19
C PRO A 30 -44.58 14.51 -20.89
N ILE A 31 -43.92 15.67 -20.93
CA ILE A 31 -43.34 16.34 -19.76
C ILE A 31 -44.44 16.91 -18.86
N GLU A 32 -45.45 17.57 -19.44
CA GLU A 32 -46.62 18.05 -18.70
C GLU A 32 -47.38 16.89 -18.06
N HIS A 33 -47.51 15.77 -18.78
CA HIS A 33 -48.19 14.57 -18.28
C HIS A 33 -47.46 13.99 -17.08
N MET A 34 -46.15 13.82 -17.22
CA MET A 34 -45.30 13.31 -16.15
C MET A 34 -45.31 14.24 -14.94
N THR A 35 -45.24 15.55 -15.15
CA THR A 35 -45.31 16.57 -14.08
C THR A 35 -46.66 16.51 -13.35
N TRP A 36 -47.76 16.34 -14.10
CA TRP A 36 -49.09 16.18 -13.52
C TRP A 36 -49.21 14.90 -12.69
N LEU A 37 -48.72 13.76 -13.21
CA LEU A 37 -48.71 12.47 -12.50
C LEU A 37 -47.92 12.56 -11.18
N ILE A 38 -46.74 13.18 -11.22
CA ILE A 38 -45.89 13.39 -10.03
C ILE A 38 -46.60 14.26 -9.00
N ARG A 39 -47.19 15.40 -9.41
CA ARG A 39 -47.94 16.29 -8.51
C ARG A 39 -49.15 15.63 -7.86
N LYS A 40 -49.74 14.62 -8.52
CA LYS A 40 -50.87 13.83 -7.99
C LYS A 40 -50.43 12.60 -7.19
N GLY A 41 -49.14 12.42 -6.94
CA GLY A 41 -48.60 11.27 -6.20
C GLY A 41 -48.63 9.94 -6.96
N LYS A 42 -48.93 9.95 -8.27
CA LYS A 42 -49.01 8.78 -9.15
C LYS A 42 -47.64 8.42 -9.71
N ILE A 43 -46.70 8.09 -8.82
CA ILE A 43 -45.29 7.89 -9.17
C ILE A 43 -45.08 6.67 -10.10
N GLU A 44 -45.83 5.59 -9.89
CA GLU A 44 -45.76 4.39 -10.75
C GLU A 44 -46.16 4.69 -12.19
N GLU A 45 -47.29 5.38 -12.41
CA GLU A 45 -47.75 5.80 -13.74
C GLU A 45 -46.74 6.75 -14.42
N ALA A 46 -46.13 7.66 -13.65
CA ALA A 46 -45.08 8.55 -14.16
C ALA A 46 -43.84 7.76 -14.61
N SER A 47 -43.44 6.76 -13.84
CA SER A 47 -42.33 5.86 -14.15
C SER A 47 -42.59 5.04 -15.41
N GLU A 48 -43.80 4.49 -15.58
CA GLU A 48 -44.16 3.76 -16.80
C GLU A 48 -44.14 4.66 -18.05
N LEU A 49 -44.64 5.89 -17.92
CA LEU A 49 -44.60 6.85 -19.02
C LEU A 49 -43.16 7.20 -19.39
N PHE A 50 -42.30 7.43 -18.39
CA PHE A 50 -40.87 7.65 -18.60
C PHE A 50 -40.20 6.45 -19.29
N ALA A 51 -40.49 5.22 -18.85
CA ALA A 51 -39.96 4.00 -19.44
C ALA A 51 -40.39 3.82 -20.90
N LYS A 52 -41.62 4.22 -21.27
CA LYS A 52 -42.09 4.21 -22.67
C LYS A 52 -41.33 5.21 -23.52
N ILE A 53 -41.19 6.44 -23.05
CA ILE A 53 -40.42 7.49 -23.75
C ILE A 53 -38.97 7.05 -23.94
N TYR A 54 -38.38 6.49 -22.89
CA TYR A 54 -37.03 5.93 -22.92
C TYR A 54 -36.89 4.85 -24.00
N LYS A 55 -37.80 3.86 -24.04
CA LYS A 55 -37.78 2.79 -25.06
C LYS A 55 -37.95 3.31 -26.49
N GLU A 56 -38.74 4.36 -26.70
CA GLU A 56 -38.86 4.96 -28.03
C GLU A 56 -37.57 5.68 -28.43
N ALA A 57 -36.90 6.39 -27.49
CA ALA A 57 -35.60 7.01 -27.75
C ALA A 57 -34.52 5.97 -28.14
N GLU A 58 -34.51 4.79 -27.52
CA GLU A 58 -33.58 3.70 -27.88
C GLU A 58 -33.71 3.29 -29.36
N LYS A 59 -34.95 3.27 -29.88
CA LYS A 59 -35.27 2.87 -31.27
C LYS A 59 -34.98 3.94 -32.31
N MET A 60 -34.70 5.17 -31.90
CA MET A 60 -34.39 6.26 -32.83
C MET A 60 -33.01 6.11 -33.49
N HIS A 61 -32.22 5.11 -33.08
CA HIS A 61 -30.90 4.86 -33.65
C HIS A 61 -30.99 4.49 -35.14
N PRO A 62 -30.18 5.09 -36.03
CA PRO A 62 -30.22 4.85 -37.48
C PRO A 62 -30.08 3.38 -37.91
N LEU A 63 -29.39 2.59 -37.07
CA LEU A 63 -29.18 1.15 -37.27
C LEU A 63 -30.03 0.25 -36.36
N TYR A 64 -31.16 0.73 -35.85
CA TYR A 64 -32.11 -0.14 -35.14
C TYR A 64 -32.62 -1.26 -36.08
N PRO A 65 -32.72 -2.54 -35.64
CA PRO A 65 -32.57 -3.05 -34.27
C PRO A 65 -31.16 -3.54 -33.91
N SER A 66 -30.17 -3.39 -34.79
CA SER A 66 -28.79 -3.84 -34.54
C SER A 66 -28.11 -3.00 -33.46
N TYR A 67 -28.37 -1.70 -33.46
CA TYR A 67 -27.91 -0.75 -32.45
C TYR A 67 -29.07 0.05 -31.88
N ILE A 68 -28.93 0.42 -30.61
CA ILE A 68 -29.85 1.30 -29.89
C ILE A 68 -29.09 2.50 -29.34
N TYR A 69 -29.81 3.60 -29.12
CA TYR A 69 -29.30 4.68 -28.29
C TYR A 69 -29.45 4.33 -26.83
N LYS A 70 -28.41 4.60 -26.02
CA LYS A 70 -28.49 4.53 -24.57
C LYS A 70 -28.19 5.92 -24.00
N PRO A 71 -29.11 6.54 -23.24
CA PRO A 71 -28.82 7.83 -22.64
C PRO A 71 -27.72 7.70 -21.60
N VAL A 72 -26.85 8.70 -21.56
CA VAL A 72 -25.77 8.87 -20.61
C VAL A 72 -25.70 10.34 -20.21
N GLU A 73 -25.23 10.58 -19.00
CA GLU A 73 -25.02 11.93 -18.50
C GLU A 73 -23.67 12.46 -19.01
N LEU A 74 -23.68 13.68 -19.53
CA LEU A 74 -22.50 14.47 -19.86
C LEU A 74 -22.68 15.86 -19.24
N GLY A 75 -22.02 16.08 -18.10
CA GLY A 75 -22.27 17.26 -17.27
C GLY A 75 -23.71 17.31 -16.77
N SER A 76 -24.44 18.38 -17.09
CA SER A 76 -25.86 18.57 -16.73
C SER A 76 -26.85 18.13 -17.81
N LYS A 77 -26.37 17.53 -18.91
CA LYS A 77 -27.17 17.12 -20.07
C LYS A 77 -27.24 15.61 -20.19
N ILE A 78 -28.34 15.13 -20.74
CA ILE A 78 -28.46 13.75 -21.21
C ILE A 78 -28.14 13.74 -22.70
N VAL A 79 -27.18 12.90 -23.08
CA VAL A 79 -26.77 12.64 -24.47
C VAL A 79 -26.86 11.14 -24.74
N PHE A 80 -26.80 10.71 -26.01
CA PHE A 80 -26.99 9.30 -26.34
C PHE A 80 -25.71 8.64 -26.83
N LYS A 81 -25.36 7.49 -26.26
CA LYS A 81 -24.28 6.64 -26.79
C LYS A 81 -24.82 5.54 -27.67
N HIS A 82 -24.01 5.10 -28.63
CA HIS A 82 -24.29 3.94 -29.47
C HIS A 82 -24.07 2.65 -28.67
N HIS A 83 -25.09 1.79 -28.61
CA HIS A 83 -24.98 0.50 -27.94
C HIS A 83 -25.42 -0.65 -28.86
N PRO A 84 -24.56 -1.66 -29.10
CA PRO A 84 -24.96 -2.83 -29.87
C PRO A 84 -26.00 -3.63 -29.09
N SER A 85 -26.99 -4.17 -29.78
CA SER A 85 -28.07 -4.95 -29.14
C SER A 85 -27.58 -6.25 -28.51
N ASN A 86 -26.44 -6.78 -28.93
CA ASN A 86 -25.76 -7.91 -28.31
C ASN A 86 -24.29 -8.02 -28.79
N LYS A 87 -23.53 -8.94 -28.19
CA LYS A 87 -22.11 -9.19 -28.50
C LYS A 87 -21.88 -9.60 -29.96
N LYS A 88 -22.76 -10.44 -30.55
CA LYS A 88 -22.63 -10.87 -31.94
C LYS A 88 -22.72 -9.70 -32.91
N ILE A 89 -23.62 -8.75 -32.66
CA ILE A 89 -23.72 -7.52 -33.47
C ILE A 89 -22.47 -6.64 -33.28
N ALA A 90 -21.95 -6.53 -32.05
CA ALA A 90 -20.72 -5.78 -31.81
C ALA A 90 -19.53 -6.33 -32.61
N ASP A 91 -19.44 -7.65 -32.77
CA ASP A 91 -18.39 -8.30 -33.55
C ASP A 91 -18.59 -8.12 -35.08
N GLN A 92 -19.84 -8.19 -35.56
CA GLN A 92 -20.17 -8.05 -36.99
C GLN A 92 -20.12 -6.61 -37.49
N LEU A 93 -20.56 -5.66 -36.65
CA LEU A 93 -20.64 -4.23 -36.94
C LEU A 93 -19.90 -3.46 -35.84
N PRO A 94 -18.56 -3.53 -35.80
CA PRO A 94 -17.79 -2.89 -34.74
C PRO A 94 -17.95 -1.37 -34.76
N LEU A 95 -18.13 -0.79 -33.58
CA LEU A 95 -18.10 0.64 -33.36
C LEU A 95 -16.65 1.14 -33.44
N LYS A 96 -16.40 2.07 -34.35
CA LYS A 96 -15.09 2.65 -34.63
C LYS A 96 -15.20 4.17 -34.66
N TYR A 97 -14.11 4.83 -34.30
CA TYR A 97 -14.01 6.28 -34.37
C TYR A 97 -12.85 6.68 -35.26
N LYS A 98 -13.04 7.76 -36.02
CA LYS A 98 -11.98 8.38 -36.81
C LYS A 98 -11.99 9.86 -36.50
N GLY A 99 -10.85 10.43 -36.12
CA GLY A 99 -10.83 11.82 -35.68
C GLY A 99 -9.55 12.55 -36.06
N LYS A 100 -9.59 13.86 -35.82
CA LYS A 100 -8.41 14.72 -35.83
C LYS A 100 -8.33 15.39 -34.48
N PHE A 101 -7.15 15.33 -33.88
CA PHE A 101 -6.85 15.99 -32.62
C PHE A 101 -5.48 16.66 -32.68
N SER A 102 -5.27 17.62 -31.80
CA SER A 102 -3.95 18.16 -31.50
C SER A 102 -3.55 17.73 -30.10
N ILE A 103 -2.28 17.39 -29.90
CA ILE A 103 -1.76 17.13 -28.55
C ILE A 103 -1.62 18.47 -27.84
N LYS A 104 -2.24 18.59 -26.67
CA LYS A 104 -2.15 19.81 -25.83
C LYS A 104 -0.85 19.86 -25.04
N ASP A 105 -0.23 18.70 -24.88
CA ASP A 105 0.92 18.53 -23.99
C ASP A 105 2.13 19.31 -24.51
N ARG A 106 2.69 20.15 -23.64
CA ARG A 106 3.87 20.99 -23.93
C ARG A 106 5.17 20.25 -23.63
N ASP A 107 5.06 19.04 -23.11
CA ASP A 107 6.17 18.21 -22.67
C ASP A 107 6.81 17.40 -23.82
N ILE A 108 6.35 17.58 -25.06
CA ILE A 108 7.04 17.07 -26.25
C ILE A 108 8.42 17.73 -26.29
N LEU A 109 9.47 16.93 -26.10
CA LEU A 109 10.82 17.44 -26.00
C LEU A 109 11.30 17.96 -27.36
N GLN A 110 12.20 18.95 -27.35
CA GLN A 110 12.75 19.49 -28.59
C GLN A 110 13.47 18.39 -29.39
N GLY A 111 12.99 18.16 -30.61
CA GLY A 111 13.49 17.11 -31.52
C GLY A 111 12.85 15.74 -31.36
N GLU A 112 11.91 15.56 -30.41
CA GLU A 112 11.19 14.30 -30.19
C GLU A 112 10.09 14.09 -31.24
N THR A 113 10.04 12.91 -31.83
CA THR A 113 8.94 12.51 -32.73
C THR A 113 7.69 12.15 -31.93
N ILE A 114 6.50 12.24 -32.54
CA ILE A 114 5.25 11.81 -31.89
C ILE A 114 5.31 10.36 -31.42
N ARG A 115 5.99 9.49 -32.17
CA ARG A 115 6.15 8.07 -31.78
C ARG A 115 6.98 7.93 -30.51
N GLU A 116 8.06 8.68 -30.39
CA GLU A 116 8.93 8.68 -29.20
C GLU A 116 8.18 9.24 -27.99
N PHE A 117 7.48 10.35 -28.18
CA PHE A 117 6.61 10.94 -27.16
C PHE A 117 5.59 9.92 -26.62
N LEU A 118 4.84 9.27 -27.51
CA LEU A 118 3.85 8.26 -27.11
C LEU A 118 4.50 7.03 -26.47
N THR A 119 5.71 6.66 -26.89
CA THR A 119 6.47 5.55 -26.30
C THR A 119 6.90 5.90 -24.88
N ARG A 120 7.39 7.13 -24.64
CA ARG A 120 7.74 7.63 -23.31
C ARG A 120 6.53 7.63 -22.39
N LYS A 121 5.39 8.17 -22.85
CA LYS A 121 4.12 8.18 -22.11
C LYS A 121 3.57 6.78 -21.83
N TYR A 122 3.78 5.85 -22.75
CA TYR A 122 3.45 4.45 -22.54
C TYR A 122 4.27 3.84 -21.41
N TYR A 123 5.59 4.03 -21.35
CA TYR A 123 6.40 3.44 -20.27
C TYR A 123 6.23 4.15 -18.93
N SER A 124 6.03 5.48 -18.91
CA SER A 124 5.71 6.22 -17.67
C SER A 124 4.27 6.05 -17.21
N GLN A 125 3.42 5.40 -18.03
CA GLN A 125 1.98 5.22 -17.78
C GLN A 125 1.23 6.54 -17.54
N GLU A 126 1.65 7.61 -18.22
CA GLU A 126 1.01 8.92 -18.15
C GLU A 126 -0.05 9.12 -19.25
N ARG A 127 -1.16 9.77 -18.89
CA ARG A 127 -2.18 10.18 -19.86
C ARG A 127 -1.69 11.33 -20.74
N VAL A 128 -2.01 11.30 -22.03
CA VAL A 128 -1.71 12.40 -22.96
C VAL A 128 -2.95 13.23 -23.17
N SER A 129 -2.89 14.51 -22.79
CA SER A 129 -4.00 15.45 -23.01
C SER A 129 -4.10 15.83 -24.49
N ILE A 130 -5.30 15.73 -25.07
CA ILE A 130 -5.56 16.08 -26.46
C ILE A 130 -6.72 17.06 -26.59
N ASP A 131 -6.65 17.87 -27.63
CA ASP A 131 -7.74 18.71 -28.12
C ASP A 131 -8.38 18.02 -29.30
N MET A 132 -9.56 17.43 -29.08
CA MET A 132 -10.33 16.86 -30.16
C MET A 132 -10.86 17.99 -31.06
N LYS A 133 -10.52 17.95 -32.35
CA LYS A 133 -11.01 18.91 -33.35
C LYS A 133 -12.17 18.32 -34.15
N TYR A 134 -12.16 17.01 -34.31
CA TYR A 134 -13.09 16.31 -35.17
C TYR A 134 -13.16 14.84 -34.79
N ILE A 135 -14.37 14.26 -34.77
CA ILE A 135 -14.59 12.82 -34.62
C ILE A 135 -15.75 12.39 -35.52
N GLU A 136 -15.58 11.27 -36.20
CA GLU A 136 -16.59 10.52 -36.94
C GLU A 136 -16.84 9.21 -36.21
N THR A 137 -18.12 8.86 -36.09
CA THR A 137 -18.54 7.57 -35.56
C THR A 137 -18.92 6.65 -36.71
N TRP A 138 -18.34 5.46 -36.73
CA TRP A 138 -18.58 4.43 -37.72
C TRP A 138 -19.07 3.16 -37.04
N ILE A 139 -20.12 2.53 -37.57
CA ILE A 139 -20.60 1.22 -37.12
C ILE A 139 -20.51 0.25 -38.30
N GLY A 140 -19.54 -0.66 -38.25
CA GLY A 140 -19.15 -1.44 -39.43
C GLY A 140 -18.61 -0.52 -40.53
N GLU A 141 -19.33 -0.45 -41.64
CA GLU A 141 -19.03 0.45 -42.78
C GLU A 141 -19.96 1.67 -42.85
N HIS A 142 -20.88 1.81 -41.89
CA HIS A 142 -21.86 2.91 -41.88
C HIS A 142 -21.32 4.09 -41.09
N LEU A 143 -21.20 5.25 -41.74
CA LEU A 143 -20.99 6.54 -41.07
C LEU A 143 -22.29 6.92 -40.35
N ILE A 144 -22.19 7.20 -39.05
CA ILE A 144 -23.31 7.65 -38.24
C ILE A 144 -23.19 9.15 -38.04
N ASP A 145 -24.10 9.89 -38.67
CA ASP A 145 -24.21 11.33 -38.52
C ASP A 145 -25.52 11.65 -37.81
N ASP A 146 -25.48 11.76 -36.48
CA ASP A 146 -26.62 12.17 -35.68
C ASP A 146 -26.24 13.40 -34.82
N PRO A 147 -27.17 14.34 -34.54
CA PRO A 147 -26.87 15.54 -33.77
C PRO A 147 -26.91 15.34 -32.25
N PHE A 148 -27.34 14.16 -31.76
CA PHE A 148 -27.59 13.90 -30.33
C PHE A 148 -26.60 12.91 -29.70
N SER A 149 -25.63 12.42 -30.46
CA SER A 149 -24.59 11.51 -30.02
C SER A 149 -23.71 12.15 -28.96
N PHE A 150 -23.30 11.30 -28.01
CA PHE A 150 -22.32 11.64 -27.00
C PHE A 150 -21.08 12.29 -27.61
N GLU A 151 -20.57 11.75 -28.73
CA GLU A 151 -19.33 12.16 -29.36
C GLU A 151 -19.37 13.61 -29.86
N LYS A 152 -20.48 14.04 -30.48
CA LYS A 152 -20.62 15.43 -30.97
C LYS A 152 -20.64 16.45 -29.84
N HIS A 153 -21.27 16.11 -28.72
CA HIS A 153 -21.27 16.97 -27.54
C HIS A 153 -19.92 16.95 -26.83
N ALA A 154 -19.30 15.78 -26.72
CA ALA A 154 -18.03 15.58 -26.04
C ALA A 154 -16.86 16.32 -26.73
N ILE A 155 -16.90 16.58 -28.05
CA ILE A 155 -15.85 17.37 -28.72
C ILE A 155 -15.68 18.76 -28.09
N ASN A 156 -16.79 19.45 -27.78
CA ASN A 156 -16.76 20.84 -27.32
C ASN A 156 -16.77 20.96 -25.79
N GLU A 157 -17.38 19.99 -25.10
CA GLU A 157 -17.61 20.06 -23.66
C GLU A 157 -16.71 19.10 -22.86
N GLY A 158 -16.06 18.14 -23.52
CA GLY A 158 -15.30 17.07 -22.87
C GLY A 158 -13.80 17.33 -22.79
N GLU A 159 -13.17 16.72 -21.78
CA GLU A 159 -11.72 16.56 -21.72
C GLU A 159 -11.30 15.24 -22.38
N TRP A 160 -10.38 15.31 -23.33
CA TRP A 160 -9.94 14.16 -24.09
C TRP A 160 -8.52 13.77 -23.72
N PHE A 161 -8.30 12.47 -23.53
CA PHE A 161 -7.01 11.90 -23.22
C PHE A 161 -6.74 10.65 -24.04
N ILE A 162 -5.48 10.45 -24.43
CA ILE A 162 -4.99 9.14 -24.86
C ILE A 162 -4.48 8.45 -23.60
N LEU A 163 -5.09 7.32 -23.28
CA LEU A 163 -4.64 6.46 -22.19
C LEU A 163 -3.54 5.52 -22.72
N PRO A 164 -2.41 5.39 -22.00
CA PRO A 164 -1.40 4.41 -22.38
C PRO A 164 -1.97 2.99 -22.28
N GLY A 165 -1.52 2.11 -23.17
CA GLY A 165 -1.83 0.69 -23.08
C GLY A 165 -1.27 0.07 -21.78
N LYS A 166 -1.81 -1.08 -21.39
CA LYS A 166 -1.29 -1.83 -20.24
C LYS A 166 0.11 -2.35 -20.54
N LEU A 167 1.05 -2.12 -19.62
CA LEU A 167 2.38 -2.71 -19.68
C LEU A 167 2.33 -4.26 -19.63
N PRO A 168 3.27 -4.95 -20.30
CA PRO A 168 3.41 -6.40 -20.15
C PRO A 168 3.75 -6.75 -18.69
N PRO A 169 3.38 -7.94 -18.18
CA PRO A 169 3.66 -8.36 -16.80
C PRO A 169 5.12 -8.13 -16.37
N PRO A 170 5.39 -7.88 -15.08
CA PRO A 170 6.74 -7.64 -14.60
C PRO A 170 7.56 -8.92 -14.66
N ILE A 171 8.87 -8.77 -14.83
CA ILE A 171 9.81 -9.86 -14.57
C ILE A 171 9.99 -9.95 -13.06
N LYS A 172 9.58 -11.07 -12.46
CA LYS A 172 9.83 -11.36 -11.05
C LYS A 172 11.25 -11.86 -10.89
N ALA A 173 12.08 -11.11 -10.17
CA ALA A 173 13.51 -11.35 -10.09
C ALA A 173 14.02 -11.29 -8.65
N LYS A 174 15.12 -12.00 -8.40
CA LYS A 174 16.00 -11.78 -7.25
C LYS A 174 17.27 -11.07 -7.72
N LEU A 175 17.81 -10.19 -6.87
CA LEU A 175 19.09 -9.53 -7.08
C LEU A 175 20.18 -10.32 -6.35
N VAL A 176 21.20 -10.74 -7.10
CA VAL A 176 22.31 -11.55 -6.61
C VAL A 176 23.62 -10.81 -6.81
N LEU A 177 24.41 -10.67 -5.75
CA LEU A 177 25.79 -10.22 -5.80
C LEU A 177 26.73 -11.41 -6.04
N ILE A 178 27.73 -11.22 -6.90
CA ILE A 178 28.78 -12.20 -7.13
C ILE A 178 30.05 -11.73 -6.41
N GLU A 179 30.50 -12.50 -5.42
CA GLU A 179 31.78 -12.29 -4.72
C GLU A 179 32.56 -13.62 -4.70
N ASP A 180 33.80 -13.63 -5.21
CA ASP A 180 34.78 -14.72 -5.05
C ASP A 180 34.19 -16.15 -5.08
N GLU A 181 33.45 -16.45 -6.15
CA GLU A 181 32.78 -17.74 -6.44
C GLU A 181 31.52 -18.08 -5.61
N LYS A 182 31.02 -17.17 -4.77
CA LYS A 182 29.74 -17.32 -4.06
C LYS A 182 28.71 -16.30 -4.54
N ASP A 183 27.53 -16.82 -4.86
CA ASP A 183 26.35 -16.02 -5.17
C ASP A 183 25.63 -15.68 -3.86
N ARG A 184 25.49 -14.38 -3.55
CA ARG A 184 24.75 -13.88 -2.39
C ARG A 184 23.46 -13.20 -2.85
N VAL A 185 22.31 -13.66 -2.36
CA VAL A 185 21.04 -12.95 -2.59
C VAL A 185 21.04 -11.69 -1.73
N ILE A 186 20.86 -10.54 -2.38
CA ILE A 186 20.77 -9.22 -1.73
C ILE A 186 19.30 -8.80 -1.59
N ILE A 187 18.51 -9.04 -2.64
CA ILE A 187 17.06 -8.82 -2.63
C ILE A 187 16.42 -10.08 -3.20
N ASP A 188 15.50 -10.65 -2.45
CA ASP A 188 14.82 -11.91 -2.75
C ASP A 188 13.65 -11.75 -3.73
N TYR A 189 13.00 -10.58 -3.76
CA TYR A 189 11.86 -10.33 -4.64
C TYR A 189 11.77 -8.89 -5.17
N LEU A 190 11.85 -8.75 -6.51
CA LEU A 190 11.62 -7.51 -7.25
C LEU A 190 10.72 -7.77 -8.46
N GLU A 191 9.80 -6.84 -8.73
CA GLU A 191 8.98 -6.83 -9.96
C GLU A 191 9.49 -5.76 -10.92
N LEU A 192 10.31 -6.16 -11.89
CA LEU A 192 11.04 -5.25 -12.77
C LEU A 192 10.33 -5.05 -14.10
N ARG A 193 10.29 -3.79 -14.56
CA ARG A 193 9.79 -3.39 -15.88
C ARG A 193 10.63 -2.25 -16.44
N VAL A 194 10.58 -2.11 -17.77
CA VAL A 194 11.02 -0.87 -18.42
C VAL A 194 10.03 0.24 -18.03
N THR A 195 10.55 1.34 -17.50
CA THR A 195 9.76 2.48 -17.00
C THR A 195 10.11 3.77 -17.71
N GLU A 196 11.29 3.86 -18.31
CA GLU A 196 11.67 4.96 -19.19
C GLU A 196 12.48 4.44 -20.38
N VAL A 197 12.26 5.05 -21.54
CA VAL A 197 13.10 4.88 -22.74
C VAL A 197 13.37 6.27 -23.31
N SER A 198 14.64 6.61 -23.48
CA SER A 198 15.06 7.84 -24.13
C SER A 198 16.06 7.53 -25.24
N ASN A 199 15.61 7.69 -26.49
CA ASN A 199 16.46 7.55 -27.67
C ASN A 199 17.52 8.65 -27.75
N LYS A 200 17.15 9.89 -27.35
CA LYS A 200 18.04 11.05 -27.36
C LYS A 200 19.23 10.89 -26.41
N GLU A 201 18.97 10.38 -25.21
CA GLU A 201 20.01 10.12 -24.20
C GLU A 201 20.61 8.71 -24.32
N ASN A 202 20.13 7.92 -25.29
CA ASN A 202 20.52 6.54 -25.48
C ASN A 202 20.43 5.70 -24.19
N LYS A 203 19.31 5.81 -23.47
CA LYS A 203 19.11 5.11 -22.18
C LYS A 203 17.76 4.40 -22.08
N ILE A 204 17.76 3.31 -21.33
CA ILE A 204 16.57 2.59 -20.85
C ILE A 204 16.68 2.51 -19.33
N ILE A 205 15.58 2.78 -18.64
CA ILE A 205 15.47 2.59 -17.19
C ILE A 205 14.59 1.37 -16.92
N ILE A 206 15.15 0.42 -16.17
CA ILE A 206 14.44 -0.74 -15.64
C ILE A 206 14.30 -0.52 -14.14
N SER A 207 13.09 -0.57 -13.61
CA SER A 207 12.85 -0.36 -12.18
C SER A 207 11.67 -1.15 -11.66
N ASN A 208 11.54 -1.20 -10.34
CA ASN A 208 10.37 -1.73 -9.65
C ASN A 208 9.44 -0.61 -9.12
N ILE A 209 9.44 0.56 -9.74
CA ILE A 209 8.67 1.73 -9.27
C ILE A 209 7.17 1.41 -9.10
N HIS A 210 6.61 0.56 -9.96
CA HIS A 210 5.21 0.12 -9.91
C HIS A 210 4.91 -1.00 -8.89
N GLN A 211 5.93 -1.51 -8.19
CA GLN A 211 5.79 -2.52 -7.12
C GLN A 211 5.60 -1.81 -5.77
N GLU A 212 4.37 -1.35 -5.50
CA GLU A 212 4.04 -0.57 -4.29
C GLU A 212 4.32 -1.32 -2.99
N SER A 213 4.30 -2.65 -3.01
CA SER A 213 4.54 -3.50 -1.84
C SER A 213 6.02 -3.66 -1.48
N SER A 214 6.95 -3.23 -2.34
CA SER A 214 8.39 -3.34 -2.06
C SER A 214 8.85 -2.20 -1.16
N PRO A 215 9.61 -2.48 -0.09
CA PRO A 215 10.21 -1.45 0.76
C PRO A 215 11.26 -0.60 0.05
N ILE A 216 11.85 -1.15 -1.01
CA ILE A 216 12.94 -0.55 -1.76
C ILE A 216 12.47 -0.23 -3.18
N GLU A 217 12.81 0.98 -3.64
CA GLU A 217 12.79 1.35 -5.05
C GLU A 217 14.20 1.21 -5.61
N LEU A 218 14.37 0.36 -6.60
CA LEU A 218 15.60 0.14 -7.32
C LEU A 218 15.39 0.53 -8.78
N SER A 219 16.33 1.31 -9.32
CA SER A 219 16.39 1.63 -10.74
C SER A 219 17.76 1.34 -11.32
N LEU A 220 17.73 0.80 -12.53
CA LEU A 220 18.87 0.41 -13.32
C LEU A 220 18.81 1.18 -14.64
N THR A 221 19.82 1.99 -14.91
CA THR A 221 19.97 2.68 -16.20
C THR A 221 20.98 1.94 -17.08
N ILE A 222 20.53 1.53 -18.27
CA ILE A 222 21.34 0.85 -19.29
C ILE A 222 21.32 1.62 -20.61
N SER A 223 22.29 1.36 -21.49
CA SER A 223 22.33 1.91 -22.85
C SER A 223 21.19 1.35 -23.71
N ASN A 224 20.58 2.20 -24.53
CA ASN A 224 19.53 1.80 -25.50
C ASN A 224 20.12 1.24 -26.82
N ILE A 225 21.45 1.24 -26.98
CA ILE A 225 22.12 0.49 -28.05
C ILE A 225 22.26 -0.95 -27.59
N PHE A 226 21.52 -1.85 -28.23
CA PHE A 226 21.68 -3.29 -28.06
C PHE A 226 22.70 -3.79 -29.09
N THR A 227 23.91 -4.07 -28.64
CA THR A 227 24.81 -4.97 -29.38
C THR A 227 24.87 -6.30 -28.65
N ASP A 228 24.96 -7.42 -29.38
CA ASP A 228 24.99 -8.78 -28.80
C ASP A 228 26.11 -8.98 -27.77
N LYS A 229 27.14 -8.11 -27.78
CA LYS A 229 28.25 -8.09 -26.82
C LYS A 229 28.01 -7.23 -25.57
N GLN A 230 27.01 -6.34 -25.55
CA GLN A 230 26.76 -5.39 -24.46
C GLN A 230 25.83 -5.90 -23.35
N PHE A 231 25.23 -7.07 -23.51
CA PHE A 231 24.42 -7.70 -22.44
C PHE A 231 25.26 -8.17 -21.23
N VAL A 232 26.58 -8.14 -21.32
CA VAL A 232 27.49 -8.72 -20.32
C VAL A 232 28.39 -7.67 -19.64
N GLU A 233 28.73 -6.54 -20.29
CA GLU A 233 29.75 -5.58 -19.81
C GLU A 233 29.29 -4.10 -19.93
N SER A 234 28.02 -3.78 -19.68
CA SER A 234 27.57 -2.38 -19.70
C SER A 234 27.80 -1.72 -18.33
N THR A 235 28.51 -0.59 -18.31
CA THR A 235 28.60 0.28 -17.12
C THR A 235 27.21 0.78 -16.77
N SER A 236 26.65 0.18 -15.73
CA SER A 236 25.27 0.37 -15.33
C SER A 236 25.20 1.30 -14.13
N LYS A 237 24.35 2.33 -14.22
CA LYS A 237 24.07 3.18 -13.06
C LYS A 237 22.94 2.58 -12.25
N PHE A 238 23.18 2.45 -10.95
CA PHE A 238 22.20 1.94 -10.00
C PHE A 238 21.78 3.06 -9.06
N ASP A 239 20.47 3.22 -8.95
CA ASP A 239 19.87 4.04 -7.92
C ASP A 239 19.02 3.14 -7.03
N ILE A 240 19.16 3.34 -5.73
CA ILE A 240 18.39 2.64 -4.71
C ILE A 240 17.97 3.64 -3.66
N LYS A 241 16.72 3.57 -3.24
CA LYS A 241 16.20 4.34 -2.11
C LYS A 241 15.12 3.55 -1.38
N ILE A 242 14.91 3.93 -0.13
CA ILE A 242 13.73 3.51 0.61
C ILE A 242 12.52 4.24 0.02
N ARG A 243 11.42 3.51 -0.19
CA ARG A 243 10.17 4.10 -0.68
C ARG A 243 9.52 4.92 0.43
N GLU A 244 8.93 6.07 0.11
CA GLU A 244 8.36 7.01 1.09
C GLU A 244 7.41 6.35 2.12
N ASN A 245 6.53 5.44 1.69
CA ASN A 245 5.60 4.71 2.56
C ASN A 245 6.26 3.60 3.42
N PHE A 246 7.57 3.43 3.30
CA PHE A 246 8.39 2.50 4.06
C PHE A 246 9.51 3.16 4.85
N GLU A 247 9.61 4.50 4.82
CA GLU A 247 10.55 5.23 5.67
C GLU A 247 10.39 4.83 7.14
N TRP A 248 11.53 4.70 7.82
CA TRP A 248 11.63 4.31 9.23
C TRP A 248 11.08 2.91 9.55
N LYS A 249 10.73 2.08 8.57
CA LYS A 249 10.39 0.67 8.83
C LYS A 249 11.64 -0.19 8.91
N VAL A 250 11.65 -1.12 9.86
CA VAL A 250 12.77 -2.04 10.10
C VAL A 250 13.16 -2.80 8.84
N ILE A 251 12.19 -3.39 8.13
CA ILE A 251 12.44 -4.14 6.89
C ILE A 251 13.15 -3.28 5.84
N ALA A 252 12.73 -2.03 5.66
CA ALA A 252 13.24 -1.16 4.61
C ALA A 252 14.65 -0.67 4.90
N GLU A 253 14.87 -0.19 6.13
CA GLU A 253 16.19 0.23 6.60
C GLU A 253 17.18 -0.93 6.53
N LYS A 254 16.76 -2.13 6.97
CA LYS A 254 17.59 -3.33 6.91
C LYS A 254 17.98 -3.68 5.48
N THR A 255 17.01 -3.80 4.57
CA THR A 255 17.28 -4.16 3.17
C THR A 255 18.17 -3.12 2.50
N PHE A 256 17.93 -1.83 2.77
CA PHE A 256 18.75 -0.75 2.24
C PHE A 256 20.20 -0.83 2.74
N LEU A 257 20.41 -0.95 4.06
CA LEU A 257 21.75 -1.04 4.64
C LEU A 257 22.48 -2.32 4.23
N GLU A 258 21.79 -3.46 4.14
CA GLU A 258 22.36 -4.69 3.60
C GLU A 258 22.81 -4.50 2.16
N PHE A 259 22.00 -3.87 1.31
CA PHE A 259 22.42 -3.53 -0.05
C PHE A 259 23.68 -2.64 -0.04
N MET A 260 23.69 -1.56 0.73
CA MET A 260 24.82 -0.62 0.78
C MET A 260 26.10 -1.24 1.35
N LYS A 261 25.98 -2.21 2.25
CA LYS A 261 27.11 -2.96 2.81
C LYS A 261 27.78 -3.86 1.79
N PHE A 262 26.99 -4.59 1.01
CA PHE A 262 27.50 -5.64 0.10
C PHE A 262 27.74 -5.12 -1.32
N VAL A 263 26.90 -4.24 -1.82
CA VAL A 263 27.05 -3.67 -3.16
C VAL A 263 27.96 -2.45 -3.08
N LYS A 264 29.13 -2.56 -3.69
CA LYS A 264 30.12 -1.50 -3.79
C LYS A 264 30.27 -1.05 -5.24
N ASN A 265 30.94 0.07 -5.44
CA ASN A 265 31.35 0.45 -6.78
C ASN A 265 32.19 -0.69 -7.39
N SER A 266 31.93 -0.99 -8.66
CA SER A 266 32.53 -2.12 -9.39
C SER A 266 32.08 -3.53 -8.97
N SER A 267 31.12 -3.66 -8.06
CA SER A 267 30.48 -4.96 -7.80
C SER A 267 29.85 -5.52 -9.07
N LYS A 268 29.78 -6.85 -9.15
CA LYS A 268 29.10 -7.58 -10.21
C LYS A 268 27.79 -8.16 -9.66
N ILE A 269 26.67 -7.81 -10.28
CA ILE A 269 25.35 -8.29 -9.87
C ILE A 269 24.61 -8.96 -11.01
N ARG A 270 23.73 -9.89 -10.66
CA ARG A 270 22.84 -10.61 -11.56
C ARG A 270 21.41 -10.41 -11.13
N PHE A 271 20.55 -10.22 -12.12
CA PHE A 271 19.12 -10.41 -11.94
C PHE A 271 18.76 -11.81 -12.42
N VAL A 272 18.21 -12.59 -11.49
CA VAL A 272 17.80 -13.97 -11.75
C VAL A 272 16.28 -14.01 -11.72
N GLU A 273 15.65 -14.42 -12.82
CA GLU A 273 14.21 -14.60 -12.88
C GLU A 273 13.80 -15.73 -11.94
N ILE A 274 12.81 -15.49 -11.08
CA ILE A 274 12.42 -16.44 -10.02
C ILE A 274 11.80 -17.71 -10.60
N GLU A 275 10.96 -17.58 -11.63
CA GLU A 275 10.23 -18.73 -12.17
C GLU A 275 11.14 -19.67 -12.97
N SER A 276 12.06 -19.13 -13.78
CA SER A 276 12.97 -19.92 -14.62
C SER A 276 14.33 -20.21 -13.98
N GLN A 277 14.69 -19.52 -12.90
CA GLN A 277 16.03 -19.48 -12.30
C GLN A 277 17.14 -19.09 -13.29
N LYS A 278 16.80 -18.44 -14.41
CA LYS A 278 17.78 -17.97 -15.39
C LYS A 278 18.21 -16.55 -15.10
N VAL A 279 19.50 -16.30 -15.29
CA VAL A 279 20.04 -14.94 -15.34
C VAL A 279 19.55 -14.29 -16.62
N PHE A 280 18.83 -13.18 -16.51
CA PHE A 280 18.39 -12.40 -17.70
C PHE A 280 19.17 -11.10 -17.85
N PHE A 281 19.85 -10.64 -16.80
CA PHE A 281 20.70 -9.45 -16.85
C PHE A 281 21.89 -9.58 -15.90
N THR A 282 23.07 -9.15 -16.34
CA THR A 282 24.28 -9.02 -15.53
C THR A 282 24.81 -7.60 -15.65
N ALA A 283 25.03 -6.94 -14.52
CA ALA A 283 25.71 -5.66 -14.47
C ALA A 283 27.09 -5.81 -13.83
N GLU A 284 28.06 -5.14 -14.45
CA GLU A 284 29.43 -5.00 -13.96
C GLU A 284 29.75 -3.51 -13.84
N GLY A 285 30.72 -3.15 -13.00
CA GLY A 285 31.12 -1.75 -12.91
C GLY A 285 30.04 -0.84 -12.30
N ILE A 286 29.26 -1.36 -11.34
CA ILE A 286 28.17 -0.60 -10.70
C ILE A 286 28.70 0.74 -10.20
N ASN A 287 27.97 1.81 -10.54
CA ASN A 287 28.19 3.13 -9.98
C ASN A 287 26.98 3.51 -9.14
N LEU A 288 27.17 3.59 -7.82
CA LEU A 288 26.16 4.03 -6.88
C LEU A 288 26.16 5.57 -6.83
N ASN A 289 25.00 6.19 -7.03
CA ASN A 289 24.88 7.65 -6.98
C ASN A 289 25.20 8.22 -5.58
N ASN A 290 24.90 7.47 -4.51
CA ASN A 290 25.05 7.91 -3.11
C ASN A 290 25.73 6.84 -2.23
N PRO A 291 27.06 6.69 -2.28
CA PRO A 291 27.77 5.74 -1.42
C PRO A 291 27.73 6.20 0.06
N GLN A 292 27.23 5.35 0.96
CA GLN A 292 27.25 5.55 2.42
C GLN A 292 28.53 4.95 3.02
N ASP A 293 29.01 5.51 4.15
CA ASP A 293 30.20 4.98 4.84
C ASP A 293 29.88 3.66 5.57
N SER A 294 30.53 2.58 5.12
CA SER A 294 30.31 1.21 5.60
C SER A 294 30.52 1.02 7.11
N LYS A 295 31.33 1.84 7.79
CA LYS A 295 31.69 1.60 9.20
C LYS A 295 30.54 1.73 10.18
N TYR A 296 29.48 2.46 9.84
CA TYR A 296 28.31 2.64 10.69
C TYR A 296 27.20 1.60 10.43
N THR A 297 27.42 0.67 9.50
CA THR A 297 26.35 -0.23 9.03
C THR A 297 26.24 -1.55 9.80
N ASP A 298 27.35 -2.13 10.27
CA ASP A 298 27.33 -3.51 10.82
C ASP A 298 26.49 -3.67 12.09
N GLY A 299 26.80 -2.89 13.14
CA GLY A 299 26.02 -2.94 14.38
C GLY A 299 24.56 -2.52 14.18
N ARG A 300 24.30 -1.59 13.25
CA ARG A 300 22.93 -1.19 12.91
C ARG A 300 22.16 -2.31 12.21
N ILE A 301 22.79 -3.03 11.28
CA ILE A 301 22.20 -4.19 10.60
C ILE A 301 21.89 -5.31 11.60
N GLU A 302 22.76 -5.55 12.59
CA GLU A 302 22.52 -6.54 13.64
C GLU A 302 21.27 -6.19 14.47
N VAL A 303 21.17 -4.95 14.96
CA VAL A 303 20.00 -4.47 15.70
C VAL A 303 18.72 -4.57 14.84
N LEU A 304 18.79 -4.19 13.56
CA LEU A 304 17.65 -4.32 12.64
C LEU A 304 17.26 -5.78 12.38
N ALA A 305 18.23 -6.70 12.38
CA ALA A 305 17.97 -8.13 12.28
C ALA A 305 17.25 -8.65 13.53
N GLU A 306 17.64 -8.21 14.72
CA GLU A 306 16.94 -8.53 15.97
C GLU A 306 15.52 -7.98 15.99
N LEU A 307 15.34 -6.71 15.64
CA LEU A 307 14.02 -6.07 15.52
C LEU A 307 13.12 -6.82 14.53
N SER A 308 13.66 -7.19 13.36
CA SER A 308 12.91 -7.96 12.36
C SER A 308 12.50 -9.34 12.87
N GLN A 309 13.33 -10.00 13.70
CA GLN A 309 12.94 -11.25 14.35
C GLN A 309 11.80 -11.02 15.37
N ILE A 310 11.85 -9.92 16.12
CA ILE A 310 10.79 -9.55 17.07
C ILE A 310 9.47 -9.29 16.33
N GLU A 311 9.49 -8.46 15.28
CA GLU A 311 8.32 -8.18 14.44
C GLU A 311 7.65 -9.47 13.93
N ASN A 312 8.45 -10.39 13.39
CA ASN A 312 7.96 -11.66 12.85
C ASN A 312 7.39 -12.58 13.93
N ALA A 313 8.07 -12.72 15.08
CA ALA A 313 7.63 -13.63 16.14
C ALA A 313 6.38 -13.14 16.87
N LEU A 314 6.27 -11.81 17.08
CA LEU A 314 5.18 -11.21 17.83
C LEU A 314 4.02 -10.74 16.92
N GLY A 315 4.25 -10.57 15.62
CA GLY A 315 3.27 -10.08 14.66
C GLY A 315 3.03 -8.57 14.80
N VAL A 316 4.10 -7.81 15.03
CA VAL A 316 4.09 -6.35 15.19
C VAL A 316 4.91 -5.68 14.09
N GLN A 317 4.73 -4.36 13.92
CA GLN A 317 5.58 -3.55 13.04
C GLN A 317 6.07 -2.34 13.82
N PHE A 318 7.38 -2.13 13.82
CA PHE A 318 8.01 -1.00 14.47
C PHE A 318 8.22 0.16 13.49
N HIS A 319 8.15 1.36 14.03
CA HIS A 319 8.56 2.59 13.38
C HIS A 319 9.80 3.12 14.09
N LEU A 320 10.95 3.03 13.44
CA LEU A 320 12.24 3.36 14.01
C LEU A 320 12.29 4.85 14.42
N PRO A 321 12.82 5.17 15.60
CA PRO A 321 13.13 6.53 15.96
C PRO A 321 14.40 7.00 15.24
N GLU A 322 14.60 8.31 15.22
CA GLU A 322 15.83 8.91 14.69
C GLU A 322 17.07 8.47 15.49
N PHE A 323 16.91 8.35 16.82
CA PHE A 323 17.94 7.89 17.74
C PHE A 323 17.38 6.84 18.69
N MET A 324 18.18 5.84 19.02
CA MET A 324 17.84 4.83 20.02
C MET A 324 18.56 5.14 21.33
N GLU A 325 17.85 5.00 22.44
CA GLU A 325 18.37 5.19 23.79
C GLU A 325 18.78 3.84 24.41
N GLU A 326 19.53 3.87 25.52
CA GLU A 326 19.97 2.64 26.22
C GLU A 326 18.78 1.74 26.62
N GLU A 327 17.64 2.35 26.95
CA GLU A 327 16.42 1.62 27.27
C GLU A 327 15.85 0.84 26.07
N ASP A 328 15.97 1.37 24.84
CA ASP A 328 15.55 0.66 23.64
C ASP A 328 16.35 -0.62 23.44
N PHE A 329 17.68 -0.55 23.59
CA PHE A 329 18.55 -1.72 23.46
C PHE A 329 18.23 -2.77 24.52
N LYS A 330 17.97 -2.33 25.77
CA LYS A 330 17.54 -3.22 26.85
C LYS A 330 16.19 -3.88 26.54
N ASN A 331 15.23 -3.12 26.02
CA ASN A 331 13.91 -3.64 25.66
C ASN A 331 14.01 -4.65 24.49
N ILE A 332 14.87 -4.39 23.51
CA ILE A 332 15.17 -5.33 22.42
C ILE A 332 15.76 -6.64 22.97
N GLU A 333 16.75 -6.56 23.87
CA GLU A 333 17.36 -7.74 24.50
C GLU A 333 16.31 -8.58 25.26
N ILE A 334 15.44 -7.92 26.04
CA ILE A 334 14.37 -8.59 26.78
C ILE A 334 13.38 -9.28 25.83
N LEU A 335 12.91 -8.59 24.79
CA LEU A 335 11.98 -9.17 23.82
C LEU A 335 12.60 -10.34 23.06
N LYS A 336 13.89 -10.24 22.71
CA LYS A 336 14.65 -11.36 22.13
C LYS A 336 14.77 -12.54 23.08
N ALA A 337 15.05 -12.31 24.36
CA ALA A 337 15.11 -13.38 25.35
C ALA A 337 13.75 -14.08 25.53
N ILE A 338 12.64 -13.35 25.45
CA ILE A 338 11.28 -13.93 25.46
C ILE A 338 11.09 -14.86 24.26
N ILE A 339 11.42 -14.40 23.05
CA ILE A 339 11.25 -15.18 21.81
C ILE A 339 12.14 -16.43 21.81
N ASP A 340 13.39 -16.29 22.23
CA ASP A 340 14.36 -17.38 22.27
C ASP A 340 14.15 -18.33 23.47
N GLY A 341 13.27 -17.97 24.42
CA GLY A 341 13.05 -18.72 25.67
C GLY A 341 14.27 -18.75 26.60
N LYS A 342 15.14 -17.73 26.53
CA LYS A 342 16.41 -17.65 27.27
C LYS A 342 16.28 -16.81 28.54
N GLU A 343 17.22 -17.03 29.45
CA GLU A 343 17.39 -16.21 30.65
C GLU A 343 18.45 -15.14 30.38
N ILE A 344 18.20 -13.93 30.87
CA ILE A 344 19.20 -12.86 30.90
C ILE A 344 19.95 -12.98 32.23
N ILE A 345 21.29 -13.02 32.15
CA ILE A 345 22.17 -13.12 33.32
C ILE A 345 22.84 -11.76 33.51
N THR A 346 22.55 -11.09 34.61
CA THR A 346 23.18 -9.83 34.99
C THR A 346 23.91 -9.94 36.32
N GLU A 347 24.85 -9.02 36.55
CA GLU A 347 25.50 -8.88 37.85
C GLU A 347 24.68 -7.98 38.77
N ILE A 348 24.71 -8.27 40.06
CA ILE A 348 24.03 -7.49 41.11
C ILE A 348 25.02 -7.09 42.18
N ASP A 349 24.88 -5.87 42.70
CA ASP A 349 25.66 -5.40 43.84
C ASP A 349 24.92 -5.62 45.17
N ASN A 350 23.68 -5.14 45.26
CA ASN A 350 22.84 -5.28 46.45
C ASN A 350 21.38 -5.46 46.03
N PHE A 351 20.64 -6.29 46.76
CA PHE A 351 19.21 -6.51 46.55
C PHE A 351 18.45 -6.21 47.84
N ASN A 352 17.28 -5.58 47.75
CA ASN A 352 16.44 -5.30 48.91
C ASN A 352 15.09 -5.98 48.74
N ALA A 353 14.64 -6.71 49.76
CA ALA A 353 13.28 -7.23 49.83
C ALA A 353 12.57 -6.70 51.08
N VAL A 354 11.26 -6.52 50.96
CA VAL A 354 10.39 -6.11 52.06
C VAL A 354 9.53 -7.31 52.44
N PHE A 355 9.53 -7.64 53.72
CA PHE A 355 8.75 -8.73 54.30
C PHE A 355 7.67 -8.14 55.19
N ASP A 356 6.41 -8.43 54.88
CA ASP A 356 5.21 -8.11 55.66
C ASP A 356 4.75 -9.28 56.55
N ASN A 357 5.34 -10.46 56.34
CA ASN A 357 5.07 -11.66 57.12
C ASN A 357 6.23 -11.99 58.07
N ARG A 358 5.93 -11.97 59.38
CA ARG A 358 6.87 -12.35 60.45
C ARG A 358 7.42 -13.77 60.29
N GLU A 359 6.61 -14.74 59.86
CA GLU A 359 7.05 -16.12 59.62
C GLU A 359 8.07 -16.22 58.47
N ALA A 360 7.87 -15.47 57.40
CA ALA A 360 8.78 -15.42 56.26
C ALA A 360 10.14 -14.83 56.68
N LEU A 361 10.11 -13.74 57.45
CA LEU A 361 11.32 -13.13 58.02
C LEU A 361 12.03 -14.08 59.00
N GLN A 362 11.28 -14.82 59.81
CA GLN A 362 11.81 -15.80 60.75
C GLN A 362 12.51 -16.97 60.04
N LYS A 363 11.97 -17.46 58.91
CA LYS A 363 12.63 -18.47 58.07
C LYS A 363 13.98 -17.99 57.57
N ILE A 364 14.05 -16.78 57.04
CA ILE A 364 15.32 -16.19 56.57
C ILE A 364 16.30 -16.05 57.73
N VAL A 365 15.87 -15.54 58.89
CA VAL A 365 16.73 -15.40 60.09
C VAL A 365 17.28 -16.74 60.59
N ASN A 366 16.51 -17.81 60.47
CA ASN A 366 16.95 -19.16 60.84
C ASN A 366 17.93 -19.76 59.82
N ASP A 367 17.73 -19.49 58.53
CA ASP A 367 18.59 -19.97 57.43
C ASP A 367 19.91 -19.18 57.30
N ILE A 368 19.96 -17.95 57.82
CA ILE A 368 21.13 -17.04 57.83
C ILE A 368 22.38 -17.62 58.51
N LYS A 369 22.29 -18.72 59.26
CA LYS A 369 23.41 -19.32 60.02
C LYS A 369 24.45 -20.02 59.11
N ASP A 370 25.13 -19.27 58.25
CA ASP A 370 26.37 -19.63 57.52
C ASP A 370 26.23 -20.19 56.09
N ARG A 371 25.10 -19.97 55.39
CA ARG A 371 24.96 -20.45 54.00
C ARG A 371 24.31 -19.41 53.09
N PRO A 372 24.75 -19.32 51.82
CA PRO A 372 24.02 -18.56 50.82
C PRO A 372 22.63 -19.16 50.60
N ILE A 373 21.65 -18.27 50.40
CA ILE A 373 20.27 -18.65 50.13
C ILE A 373 19.90 -18.37 48.68
N MET A 374 18.93 -19.15 48.17
CA MET A 374 18.28 -18.88 46.91
C MET A 374 17.01 -18.05 47.16
N VAL A 375 16.87 -16.94 46.45
CA VAL A 375 15.66 -16.11 46.48
C VAL A 375 15.06 -16.06 45.08
N THR A 376 13.76 -16.27 44.98
CA THR A 376 13.02 -16.08 43.73
C THR A 376 11.98 -14.99 43.91
N GLY A 377 11.85 -14.13 42.90
CA GLY A 377 10.88 -13.03 42.88
C GLY A 377 10.12 -13.03 41.56
N GLN A 378 8.87 -12.60 41.60
CA GLN A 378 8.05 -12.41 40.42
C GLN A 378 7.49 -10.99 40.40
N GLU A 379 7.51 -10.38 39.23
CA GLU A 379 6.88 -9.09 38.98
C GLU A 379 6.27 -9.07 37.58
N GLU A 380 5.54 -8.00 37.30
CA GLU A 380 4.90 -7.76 36.01
C GLU A 380 5.40 -6.44 35.45
N LEU A 381 5.83 -6.47 34.19
CA LEU A 381 6.42 -5.35 33.48
C LEU A 381 5.60 -5.00 32.25
N VAL A 382 5.57 -3.72 31.90
CA VAL A 382 5.15 -3.25 30.59
C VAL A 382 6.39 -2.81 29.83
N ILE A 383 6.59 -3.33 28.63
CA ILE A 383 7.65 -2.88 27.73
C ILE A 383 7.01 -2.03 26.63
N GLU A 384 7.55 -0.84 26.41
CA GLU A 384 7.23 -0.02 25.26
C GLU A 384 8.48 0.07 24.38
N LEU A 385 8.33 -0.29 23.10
CA LEU A 385 9.40 -0.18 22.11
C LEU A 385 8.82 0.43 20.85
N PHE A 386 9.32 1.61 20.47
CA PHE A 386 8.96 2.31 19.23
C PHE A 386 7.44 2.47 19.03
N GLY A 387 6.74 2.84 20.12
CA GLY A 387 5.30 3.06 20.15
C GLY A 387 4.44 1.79 20.25
N VAL A 388 5.06 0.60 20.30
CA VAL A 388 4.36 -0.67 20.53
C VAL A 388 4.47 -1.05 22.01
N LYS A 389 3.33 -1.30 22.64
CA LYS A 389 3.24 -1.69 24.05
C LYS A 389 3.01 -3.19 24.20
N PHE A 390 3.86 -3.83 24.99
CA PHE A 390 3.76 -5.22 25.40
C PHE A 390 3.41 -5.27 26.87
N GLU A 391 2.13 -5.53 27.14
CA GLU A 391 1.61 -5.52 28.49
C GLU A 391 1.79 -6.86 29.19
N SER A 392 1.79 -6.82 30.51
CA SER A 392 1.66 -8.01 31.36
C SER A 392 2.80 -9.02 31.20
N ILE A 393 4.02 -8.55 30.93
CA ILE A 393 5.21 -9.41 30.82
C ILE A 393 5.56 -9.91 32.22
N ARG A 394 5.48 -11.23 32.42
CA ARG A 394 5.85 -11.88 33.68
C ARG A 394 7.35 -11.99 33.75
N VAL A 395 7.93 -11.40 34.79
CA VAL A 395 9.34 -11.44 35.09
C VAL A 395 9.56 -12.39 36.27
N SER A 396 10.55 -13.26 36.17
CA SER A 396 10.96 -14.15 37.25
C SER A 396 12.46 -14.01 37.48
N HIS A 397 12.83 -13.51 38.65
CA HIS A 397 14.22 -13.40 39.08
C HIS A 397 14.59 -14.61 39.93
N THR A 398 15.77 -15.15 39.70
CA THR A 398 16.38 -16.20 40.53
C THR A 398 17.76 -15.76 40.95
N PHE A 399 17.90 -15.53 42.25
CA PHE A 399 19.15 -15.20 42.92
C PHE A 399 19.66 -16.45 43.62
N GLU A 400 20.75 -17.05 43.16
CA GLU A 400 21.19 -18.38 43.66
C GLU A 400 22.12 -18.29 44.89
N ASN A 401 22.68 -17.12 45.20
CA ASN A 401 23.79 -16.98 46.13
C ASN A 401 23.76 -15.66 46.90
N LEU A 402 22.68 -15.42 47.65
CA LEU A 402 22.53 -14.21 48.46
C LEU A 402 22.89 -14.45 49.93
N VAL A 403 23.45 -13.43 50.56
CA VAL A 403 23.73 -13.37 52.00
C VAL A 403 23.05 -12.13 52.56
N VAL A 404 22.45 -12.24 53.75
CA VAL A 404 21.83 -11.08 54.41
C VAL A 404 22.89 -10.12 54.92
N LYS A 405 22.79 -8.85 54.54
CA LYS A 405 23.65 -7.78 55.05
C LYS A 405 23.30 -7.50 56.51
N ASN A 406 24.27 -7.61 57.41
CA ASN A 406 24.11 -7.38 58.85
C ASN A 406 22.99 -8.22 59.49
N PRO A 407 23.15 -9.56 59.54
CA PRO A 407 22.12 -10.48 60.03
C PRO A 407 21.66 -10.20 61.47
N GLU A 408 22.55 -9.71 62.34
CA GLU A 408 22.22 -9.33 63.72
C GLU A 408 21.21 -8.17 63.78
N ARG A 409 21.26 -7.25 62.82
CA ARG A 409 20.30 -6.14 62.73
C ARG A 409 18.91 -6.67 62.37
N ILE A 410 18.84 -7.66 61.50
CA ILE A 410 17.56 -8.27 61.09
C ILE A 410 16.98 -9.12 62.22
N ARG A 411 17.81 -9.85 62.99
CA ARG A 411 17.39 -10.56 64.21
C ARG A 411 16.72 -9.63 65.21
N LYS A 412 17.36 -8.50 65.51
CA LYS A 412 16.77 -7.48 66.39
C LYS A 412 15.46 -6.93 65.82
N LYS A 413 15.40 -6.62 64.53
CA LYS A 413 14.15 -6.16 63.90
C LYS A 413 13.01 -7.17 64.04
N LEU A 414 13.28 -8.47 63.92
CA LEU A 414 12.28 -9.52 64.09
C LEU A 414 11.73 -9.58 65.53
N GLU A 415 12.56 -9.30 66.55
CA GLU A 415 12.11 -9.28 67.95
C GLU A 415 11.04 -8.20 68.20
N TYR A 416 11.18 -7.04 67.57
CA TYR A 416 10.31 -5.87 67.75
C TYR A 416 9.27 -5.66 66.64
N LEU A 417 9.12 -6.60 65.69
CA LEU A 417 8.19 -6.43 64.56
C LEU A 417 6.74 -6.69 65.01
N ASP A 418 5.93 -5.63 65.12
CA ASP A 418 4.52 -5.76 65.49
C ASP A 418 3.64 -6.20 64.31
N ASP A 419 2.44 -6.73 64.60
CA ASP A 419 1.50 -7.20 63.58
C ASP A 419 1.09 -6.04 62.64
N GLY A 420 1.39 -6.20 61.34
CA GLY A 420 1.14 -5.20 60.30
C GLY A 420 2.34 -4.32 59.94
N GLU A 421 3.48 -4.47 60.63
CA GLU A 421 4.73 -3.81 60.25
C GLU A 421 5.50 -4.58 59.16
N THR A 422 6.29 -3.85 58.37
CA THR A 422 7.14 -4.43 57.32
C THR A 422 8.62 -4.32 57.66
N ALA A 423 9.39 -5.36 57.34
CA ALA A 423 10.83 -5.41 57.53
C ALA A 423 11.56 -5.40 56.18
N LYS A 424 12.31 -4.33 55.92
CA LYS A 424 13.27 -4.29 54.81
C LYS A 424 14.55 -5.06 55.18
N VAL A 425 14.88 -6.07 54.38
CA VAL A 425 16.10 -6.87 54.45
C VAL A 425 16.95 -6.57 53.22
N GLU A 426 18.22 -6.29 53.46
CA GLU A 426 19.20 -6.04 52.41
C GLU A 426 20.05 -7.31 52.24
N PHE A 427 20.24 -7.73 51.00
CA PHE A 427 21.02 -8.89 50.58
C PHE A 427 22.21 -8.43 49.76
N ILE A 428 23.34 -9.12 49.94
CA ILE A 428 24.56 -8.96 49.16
C ILE A 428 24.91 -10.29 48.47
N PRO A 429 25.60 -10.27 47.33
CA PRO A 429 26.22 -11.45 46.75
C PRO A 429 27.09 -12.22 47.75
N GLY A 430 26.97 -13.54 47.75
CA GLY A 430 27.91 -14.45 48.40
C GLY A 430 29.14 -14.65 47.52
N THR A 431 29.36 -15.87 47.04
CA THR A 431 30.51 -16.20 46.16
C THR A 431 30.28 -15.94 44.67
N LYS A 432 29.04 -15.63 44.27
CA LYS A 432 28.62 -15.31 42.90
C LYS A 432 27.66 -14.13 42.97
N ASN A 433 27.82 -13.18 42.08
CA ASN A 433 27.03 -11.95 42.01
C ASN A 433 26.01 -11.95 40.86
N THR A 434 25.62 -13.12 40.35
CA THR A 434 24.72 -13.20 39.20
C THR A 434 23.26 -13.36 39.60
N VAL A 435 22.37 -12.68 38.87
CA VAL A 435 20.93 -12.93 38.88
C VAL A 435 20.51 -13.48 37.51
N LYS A 436 19.66 -14.50 37.53
CA LYS A 436 19.02 -15.03 36.32
C LYS A 436 17.61 -14.47 36.23
N THR A 437 17.31 -13.77 35.15
CA THR A 437 15.99 -13.19 34.91
C THR A 437 15.35 -13.85 33.71
N ARG A 438 14.15 -14.41 33.91
CA ARG A 438 13.34 -15.02 32.86
C ARG A 438 12.12 -14.17 32.60
N TYR A 439 11.88 -13.83 31.34
CA TYR A 439 10.74 -13.06 30.89
C TYR A 439 9.76 -13.95 30.13
N ARG A 440 8.46 -13.77 30.34
CA ARG A 440 7.40 -14.52 29.64
C ARG A 440 6.21 -13.62 29.32
N MET A 441 5.73 -13.69 28.09
CA MET A 441 4.45 -13.07 27.71
C MET A 441 3.26 -13.85 28.31
N PRO A 442 2.13 -13.19 28.60
CA PRO A 442 0.92 -13.87 29.00
C PRO A 442 0.31 -14.60 27.80
N ASN A 443 0.43 -15.93 27.81
CA ASN A 443 -0.22 -16.88 26.89
C ASN A 443 -0.21 -16.49 25.39
N ARG A 444 0.80 -16.98 24.67
CA ARG A 444 0.60 -17.57 23.35
C ARG A 444 0.92 -19.05 23.42
#